data_AF-A0A1G6VX92-F1
#
_entry.id   AF-A0A1G6VX92-F1
#
_cell.length_a   1.000
_cell.length_b   1.000
_cell.length_c   1.000
_cell.angle_alpha   90.00
_cell.angle_beta   90.00
_cell.angle_gamma   90.00
#
_symmetry.space_group_name_H-M   'P 1'
#
loop_
_entity.id
_entity.type
_entity.pdbx_description
1 polymer ?
#
loop_
_entity_poly.entity_id
_entity_poly.type
_entity_poly.pdbx_seq_one_letter_code
_entity_poly.pdbx_strand_id
1 'polypeptide(L)' 'MPVIHTRETAYAVFALVVILIVALFFIVTTTKLALLYVQLSALLPIALAIASVWIIFKFDQLTGQPA' A
#
# COMPACT_ATOMS: atom_id res chain seq x y z
N MET A 1 5.50 -11.23 -22.64
CA MET A 1 4.40 -11.51 -21.69
C MET A 1 4.08 -10.25 -20.89
N PRO A 2 3.06 -9.44 -21.25
CA PRO A 2 2.82 -8.15 -20.57
C PRO A 2 1.77 -8.23 -19.44
N VAL A 3 0.97 -9.29 -19.35
CA VAL A 3 -0.23 -9.37 -18.48
C VAL A 3 0.11 -9.49 -16.98
N ILE A 4 1.26 -10.07 -16.62
CA ILE A 4 1.66 -10.29 -15.21
C ILE A 4 2.08 -8.95 -14.57
N HIS A 5 2.83 -8.12 -15.30
CA HIS A 5 3.27 -6.80 -14.83
C HIS A 5 2.13 -5.84 -14.49
N THR A 6 1.02 -5.91 -15.23
CA THR A 6 -0.15 -5.05 -15.02
C THR A 6 -0.97 -5.49 -13.81
N ARG A 7 -0.95 -6.79 -13.47
CA ARG A 7 -1.71 -7.33 -12.33
C ARG A 7 -1.05 -6.98 -10.99
N GLU A 8 0.27 -7.10 -10.88
CA GLU A 8 0.99 -6.80 -9.63
C GLU A 8 0.92 -5.33 -9.25
N THR A 9 1.07 -4.43 -10.23
CA THR A 9 0.86 -2.99 -10.00
C THR A 9 -0.60 -2.70 -9.66
N ALA A 10 -1.56 -3.38 -10.28
CA ALA A 10 -2.97 -3.22 -9.92
C ALA A 10 -3.27 -3.66 -8.48
N TYR A 11 -2.66 -4.75 -7.98
CA TYR A 11 -2.85 -5.19 -6.60
C TYR A 11 -2.23 -4.21 -5.58
N ALA A 12 -1.03 -3.68 -5.86
CA ALA A 12 -0.41 -2.70 -4.98
C ALA A 12 -1.21 -1.38 -4.93
N VAL A 13 -1.70 -0.92 -6.08
CA VAL A 13 -2.56 0.28 -6.16
C VAL A 13 -3.89 0.03 -5.44
N PHE A 14 -4.52 -1.13 -5.66
CA PHE A 14 -5.76 -1.49 -4.96
C PHE A 14 -5.58 -1.50 -3.45
N ALA A 15 -4.49 -2.09 -2.95
CA ALA A 15 -4.20 -2.13 -1.52
C ALA A 15 -3.97 -0.73 -0.94
N LEU A 16 -3.27 0.16 -1.65
CA LEU A 16 -3.13 1.57 -1.26
C LEU A 16 -4.47 2.31 -1.23
N VAL A 17 -5.33 2.09 -2.23
CA VAL A 17 -6.67 2.69 -2.27
C VAL A 17 -7.52 2.22 -1.09
N VAL A 18 -7.47 0.93 -0.74
CA VAL A 18 -8.17 0.39 0.43
C VAL A 18 -7.66 1.06 1.72
N ILE A 19 -6.34 1.22 1.88
CA ILE A 19 -5.77 1.91 3.05
C ILE A 19 -6.26 3.35 3.14
N LEU A 20 -6.35 4.07 2.02
CA LEU A 20 -6.87 5.43 2.00
C LEU A 20 -8.35 5.49 2.40
N ILE A 21 -9.17 4.56 1.91
CA ILE A 21 -10.59 4.47 2.29
C ILE A 21 -10.72 4.18 3.79
N VAL A 22 -9.92 3.27 4.34
CA VAL A 22 -9.92 2.95 5.77
C VAL A 22 -9.46 4.16 6.60
N ALA A 23 -8.45 4.91 6.15
CA ALA A 23 -8.02 6.14 6.81
C ALA A 23 -9.13 7.21 6.82
N LEU A 24 -9.81 7.42 5.68
CA LEU A 24 -10.95 8.33 5.58
C LEU A 24 -12.10 7.90 6.48
N PHE A 25 -12.38 6.60 6.55
CA PHE A 25 -13.38 6.06 7.47
C PHE A 25 -13.04 6.41 8.92
N PHE A 26 -11.80 6.17 9.36
CA PHE A 26 -11.37 6.55 10.71
C PHE A 26 -11.53 8.05 10.97
N ILE A 27 -11.16 8.92 10.01
CA ILE A 27 -11.33 10.38 10.14
C ILE A 27 -12.80 10.75 10.32
N VAL A 28 -13.72 10.13 9.57
CA VAL A 28 -15.15 10.45 9.63
C VAL A 28 -15.81 9.88 10.89
N THR A 29 -15.42 8.69 11.35
CA THR A 29 -16.10 8.01 12.46
C THR A 29 -15.51 8.33 13.83
N THR A 30 -14.23 8.70 13.91
CA THR A 30 -13.54 8.83 15.20
C THR A 30 -13.59 10.25 15.72
N THR A 31 -14.42 10.47 16.75
CA THR A 31 -14.61 11.78 17.40
C THR A 31 -13.44 12.18 18.30
N LYS A 32 -12.63 11.22 18.76
CA LYS A 32 -11.49 11.45 19.66
C LYS A 32 -10.18 11.50 18.90
N LEU A 33 -9.56 12.68 18.84
CA LEU A 33 -8.27 12.92 18.15
C LEU A 33 -7.15 11.95 18.58
N ALA A 34 -7.04 11.64 19.87
CA ALA A 34 -6.02 10.70 20.36
C ALA A 34 -6.21 9.28 19.80
N LEU A 35 -7.46 8.83 19.69
CA LEU A 35 -7.78 7.51 19.15
C LEU A 35 -7.55 7.48 17.64
N LEU A 36 -7.90 8.57 16.94
CA LEU A 36 -7.64 8.74 15.50
C LEU A 36 -6.14 8.69 15.19
N TYR A 37 -5.31 9.34 16.00
CA TYR A 37 -3.86 9.32 15.84
C TYR A 37 -3.30 7.89 15.95
N VAL A 38 -3.75 7.12 16.94
CA VAL A 38 -3.36 5.72 17.10
C VAL A 38 -3.81 4.88 15.91
N GLN A 39 -5.05 5.04 15.46
CA GLN A 39 -5.60 4.33 14.29
C GLN A 39 -4.83 4.63 13.00
N LEU A 40 -4.49 5.90 12.74
CA LEU A 40 -3.68 6.30 11.59
C LEU A 40 -2.23 5.82 11.69
N SER A 41 -1.64 5.86 12.89
CA SER A 41 -0.28 5.35 13.11
C SER A 41 -0.17 3.85 12.88
N ALA A 42 -1.24 3.09 13.12
CA ALA A 42 -1.30 1.66 12.84
C ALA A 42 -1.38 1.35 11.33
N LEU A 43 -1.92 2.27 10.52
CA LEU A 43 -1.94 2.13 9.06
C LEU A 43 -0.58 2.42 8.41
N LEU A 44 0.25 3.26 9.05
CA LEU A 44 1.55 3.66 8.54
C LEU A 44 2.50 2.47 8.27
N PRO A 45 2.75 1.53 9.22
CA PRO A 45 3.63 0.38 8.96
C PRO A 45 3.05 -0.57 7.90
N ILE A 46 1.73 -0.68 7.78
CA ILE A 46 1.07 -1.53 6.78
C ILE A 46 1.30 -0.94 5.37
N ALA A 47 1.10 0.37 5.21
CA ALA A 47 1.38 1.06 3.95
C ALA A 47 2.87 0.94 3.56
N LEU A 48 3.76 1.09 4.55
CA LEU A 48 5.20 0.99 4.34
C LEU A 48 5.61 -0.43 3.91
N ALA A 49 5.01 -1.47 4.52
CA ALA A 49 5.27 -2.86 4.16
C ALA A 49 4.83 -3.15 2.72
N ILE A 50 3.63 -2.73 2.32
CA ILE A 50 3.13 -2.90 0.95
C ILE A 50 4.02 -2.17 -0.06
N ALA A 51 4.43 -0.94 0.24
CA ALA A 51 5.34 -0.18 -0.60
C ALA A 51 6.71 -0.88 -0.72
N SER A 52 7.27 -1.35 0.39
CA SER A 52 8.57 -2.04 0.41
C SER A 52 8.53 -3.35 -0.39
N VAL A 53 7.48 -4.16 -0.20
CA VAL A 53 7.28 -5.39 -0.96
C VAL A 53 7.15 -5.10 -2.45
N TRP A 54 6.37 -4.08 -2.82
CA TRP A 54 6.21 -3.69 -4.22
C TRP A 54 7.53 -3.20 -4.85
N ILE A 55 8.32 -2.40 -4.12
CA ILE A 55 9.63 -1.91 -4.56
C ILE A 55 10.61 -3.07 -4.77
N ILE A 56 10.70 -4.00 -3.81
CA ILE A 56 11.57 -5.18 -3.92
C ILE A 56 11.18 -6.02 -5.14
N PHE A 57 9.89 -6.24 -5.33
CA PHE A 57 9.37 -7.01 -6.47
C PHE A 57 9.67 -6.33 -7.81
N LYS A 58 9.59 -4.99 -7.87
CA LYS A 58 9.98 -4.21 -9.05
C LYS A 58 11.48 -4.24 -9.30
N PHE A 59 12.31 -4.22 -8.26
CA PHE A 59 13.76 -4.33 -8.40
C PHE A 59 14.16 -5.70 -8.95
N ASP A 60 13.60 -6.78 -8.42
CA ASP A 60 13.85 -8.15 -8.88
C ASP A 60 13.55 -8.31 -10.38
N GLN A 61 12.42 -7.74 -10.82
CA GLN A 61 12.01 -7.68 -12.23
C GLN A 61 12.99 -6.91 -13.12
N LEU A 62 13.64 -5.86 -12.61
CA LEU A 62 14.62 -5.08 -13.38
C LEU A 62 15.99 -5.77 -13.45
N THR A 63 16.39 -6.49 -12.40
CA THR A 63 17.65 -7.24 -12.36
C THR A 63 17.62 -8.55 -13.14
N GLY A 64 16.44 -9.14 -13.36
CA GLY A 64 16.25 -10.37 -14.12
C GLY A 64 16.19 -10.20 -15.65
N GLN A 65 16.34 -8.97 -16.16
CA GLN A 65 16.29 -8.69 -17.60
C GLN A 65 17.70 -8.84 -18.21
N PRO A 66 18.00 -9.89 -19.02
CA PRO A 66 19.26 -9.95 -19.74
C PRO A 66 19.31 -8.82 -20.77
N ALA A 67 20.45 -8.13 -20.81
CA ALA A 67 20.75 -7.01 -21.72
C ALA A 67 20.70 -7.42 -23.19
#